data_AF-A0A351KCS8-F1
#
_entry.id   AF-A0A351KCS8-F1
#
_cell.length_a   1.000
_cell.length_b   1.000
_cell.length_c   1.000
_cell.angle_alpha   90.00
_cell.angle_beta   90.00
_cell.angle_gamma   90.00
#
_symmetry.space_group_name_H-M   'P 1'
#
loop_
_entity.id
_entity.type
_entity.pdbx_description
1 polymer ?
#
loop_
_entity_poly.entity_id
_entity_poly.type
_entity_poly.pdbx_seq_one_letter_code
_entity_poly.pdbx_strand_id
1 'polypeptide(L)'
;LRLTNENLTSTHNSYIKIMAELGILGIVSFLGVYLSLAHLTYVVYKNSKTKYKNIALAGLGFWGAYLFQNFFNNLMFIPQLNVFVWILTALLYKGYLLENEEVTNE
;
A
#
# COMPACT_ATOMS: atom_id res chain seq x y z
N LEU A 1 43.09 9.47 9.15
CA LEU A 1 41.95 8.71 8.59
C LEU A 1 40.71 8.99 9.43
N ARG A 2 39.82 9.85 8.97
CA ARG A 2 38.49 10.01 9.58
C ARG A 2 37.60 8.99 8.87
N LEU A 3 37.46 7.81 9.48
CA LEU A 3 36.45 6.84 9.07
C LEU A 3 35.09 7.46 9.47
N THR A 4 34.56 8.32 8.61
CA THR A 4 33.16 8.75 8.70
C THR A 4 32.33 7.50 8.48
N ASN A 5 31.90 6.94 9.60
CA ASN A 5 31.09 5.74 9.70
C ASN A 5 29.64 6.08 9.31
N GLU A 6 29.45 6.65 8.11
CA GLU A 6 28.13 7.07 7.59
C GLU A 6 27.19 5.88 7.36
N ASN A 7 27.72 4.65 7.44
CA ASN A 7 26.98 3.42 7.19
C ASN A 7 26.32 2.80 8.44
N LEU A 8 26.54 3.33 9.65
CA LEU A 8 25.94 2.76 10.88
C LEU A 8 24.64 3.46 11.33
N THR A 9 24.27 4.59 10.73
CA THR A 9 23.15 5.43 11.19
C THR A 9 22.09 5.70 10.13
N SER A 10 22.07 4.95 9.02
CA SER A 10 20.93 4.98 8.10
C SER A 10 19.96 3.91 8.52
N THR A 11 18.86 4.30 9.15
CA THR A 11 17.80 3.38 9.53
C THR A 11 17.25 2.72 8.26
N HIS A 12 17.58 1.45 8.05
CA HIS A 12 17.11 0.67 6.90
C HIS A 12 15.59 0.39 6.92
N ASN A 13 14.90 0.80 7.99
CA ASN A 13 13.47 0.63 8.16
C ASN A 13 12.72 1.95 7.97
N SER A 14 11.79 1.92 7.02
CA SER A 14 10.98 3.05 6.60
C SER A 14 10.14 3.64 7.73
N TYR A 15 9.55 2.76 8.55
CA TYR A 15 8.65 3.15 9.61
C TYR A 15 9.37 3.87 10.75
N ILE A 16 10.55 3.37 11.15
CA ILE A 16 11.34 4.01 12.21
C ILE A 16 11.85 5.37 11.74
N LYS A 17 12.28 5.47 10.47
CA LYS A 17 12.73 6.74 9.89
C LYS A 17 11.63 7.81 9.94
N ILE A 18 10.43 7.47 9.46
CA ILE A 18 9.29 8.41 9.45
C ILE A 18 8.87 8.78 10.86
N MET A 19 8.85 7.82 11.79
CA MET A 19 8.55 8.09 13.19
C MET A 19 9.58 9.04 13.82
N ALA A 20 10.86 8.92 13.47
CA ALA A 20 11.91 9.81 13.99
C ALA A 20 11.85 11.22 13.39
N GLU A 21 11.54 11.35 12.09
CA GLU A 21 11.53 12.63 11.37
C GLU A 21 10.24 13.43 11.59
N LEU A 22 9.08 12.76 11.66
CA LEU A 22 7.76 13.38 11.68
C LEU A 22 6.96 13.06 12.94
N GLY A 23 7.53 12.27 13.86
CA GLY A 23 6.87 11.88 15.10
C GLY A 23 5.68 10.94 14.90
N ILE A 24 4.85 10.85 15.95
CA ILE A 24 3.68 9.96 15.97
C ILE A 24 2.62 10.34 14.92
N LEU A 25 2.42 11.63 14.67
CA LEU A 25 1.44 12.10 13.69
C LEU A 25 1.87 11.73 12.26
N GLY A 26 3.17 11.81 11.98
CA GLY A 26 3.73 11.42 10.70
C GLY A 26 3.53 9.94 10.40
N ILE A 27 3.91 9.06 11.34
CA ILE A 27 3.77 7.62 11.11
C ILE A 27 2.30 7.18 11.03
N VAL A 28 1.40 7.78 11.81
CA VAL A 28 -0.05 7.50 11.74
C VAL A 28 -0.61 7.92 10.38
N SER A 29 -0.28 9.11 9.90
CA SER A 29 -0.75 9.61 8.60
C SER A 29 -0.19 8.76 7.46
N PHE A 30 1.09 8.42 7.53
CA PHE A 30 1.78 7.59 6.55
C PHE A 30 1.16 6.19 6.45
N LEU A 31 0.99 5.50 7.58
CA LEU A 31 0.33 4.20 7.63
C LEU A 31 -1.14 4.30 7.20
N GLY A 32 -1.82 5.39 7.56
CA GLY A 32 -3.21 5.65 7.19
C GLY A 32 -3.44 5.62 5.68
N VAL A 33 -2.53 6.18 4.89
CA VAL A 33 -2.62 6.14 3.42
C VAL A 33 -2.58 4.69 2.92
N TYR A 34 -1.58 3.90 3.32
CA TYR A 34 -1.46 2.52 2.83
C TYR A 34 -2.56 1.60 3.36
N LEU A 35 -2.99 1.78 4.61
CA LEU A 35 -4.11 1.04 5.17
C LEU A 35 -5.42 1.39 4.48
N SER A 36 -5.63 2.66 4.08
CA SER A 36 -6.83 3.07 3.33
C SER A 36 -6.88 2.42 1.95
N LEU A 37 -5.73 2.29 1.27
CA LEU A 37 -5.62 1.63 -0.03
C LEU A 37 -5.83 0.12 0.09
N ALA A 38 -5.22 -0.52 1.08
CA ALA A 38 -5.47 -1.93 1.37
C ALA A 38 -6.94 -2.18 1.74
N HIS A 39 -7.57 -1.24 2.46
CA HIS A 39 -8.99 -1.30 2.79
C HIS A 39 -9.88 -1.18 1.56
N LEU A 40 -9.55 -0.34 0.57
CA LEU A 40 -10.29 -0.31 -0.70
C LEU A 40 -10.28 -1.67 -1.40
N THR A 41 -9.11 -2.34 -1.46
CA THR A 41 -9.01 -3.70 -1.99
C THR A 41 -9.87 -4.69 -1.19
N TYR A 42 -9.90 -4.56 0.14
CA TYR A 42 -10.74 -5.38 1.01
C TYR A 42 -12.24 -5.18 0.73
N VAL A 43 -12.67 -3.92 0.54
CA VAL A 43 -14.05 -3.58 0.19
C VAL A 43 -14.46 -4.27 -1.12
N VAL A 44 -13.60 -4.21 -2.15
CA VAL A 44 -13.86 -4.92 -3.43
C VAL A 44 -13.98 -6.42 -3.21
N TYR A 45 -13.06 -7.02 -2.45
CA TYR A 45 -13.10 -8.46 -2.15
C TYR A 45 -14.39 -8.87 -1.42
N LYS A 46 -14.84 -8.06 -0.46
CA LYS A 46 -16.00 -8.38 0.37
C LYS A 46 -17.31 -8.26 -0.40
N ASN A 47 -17.41 -7.27 -1.29
CA ASN A 47 -18.66 -6.91 -1.96
C ASN A 47 -18.79 -7.47 -3.39
N SER A 48 -17.68 -7.81 -4.05
CA SER A 48 -17.73 -8.43 -5.38
C SER A 48 -18.15 -9.90 -5.31
N LYS A 49 -19.00 -10.32 -6.26
CA LYS A 49 -19.37 -11.73 -6.50
C LYS A 49 -18.79 -12.29 -7.80
N THR A 50 -18.00 -11.49 -8.52
CA THR A 50 -17.58 -11.72 -9.91
C THR A 50 -16.07 -11.96 -9.98
N LYS A 51 -15.48 -11.81 -11.17
CA LYS A 51 -14.03 -11.91 -11.41
C LYS A 51 -13.20 -10.96 -10.53
N TYR A 52 -13.75 -9.79 -10.17
CA TYR A 52 -13.03 -8.81 -9.34
C TYR A 52 -12.79 -9.29 -7.91
N LYS A 53 -13.59 -10.24 -7.40
CA LYS A 53 -13.34 -10.87 -6.10
C LYS A 53 -12.01 -11.60 -6.06
N ASN A 54 -11.70 -12.40 -7.09
CA ASN A 54 -10.46 -13.17 -7.15
C ASN A 54 -9.25 -12.24 -7.35
N ILE A 55 -9.40 -11.20 -8.18
CA ILE A 55 -8.35 -10.18 -8.36
C ILE A 55 -8.12 -9.42 -7.04
N ALA A 56 -9.18 -9.07 -6.31
CA ALA A 56 -9.07 -8.41 -5.02
C ALA A 56 -8.43 -9.31 -3.96
N LEU A 57 -8.69 -10.62 -3.98
CA LEU A 57 -8.00 -11.58 -3.09
C LEU A 57 -6.48 -11.59 -3.36
N ALA A 58 -6.07 -11.64 -4.63
CA ALA A 58 -4.67 -11.51 -5.00
C ALA A 58 -4.09 -10.14 -4.58
N GLY A 59 -4.88 -9.07 -4.73
CA GLY A 59 -4.54 -7.73 -4.28
C GLY A 59 -4.33 -7.63 -2.77
N LEU A 60 -5.12 -8.33 -1.96
CA LEU A 60 -4.93 -8.41 -0.51
C LEU A 60 -3.64 -9.14 -0.15
N GLY A 61 -3.33 -10.24 -0.84
CA GLY A 61 -2.04 -10.93 -0.71
C GLY A 61 -0.86 -10.01 -1.06
N PHE A 62 -0.99 -9.25 -2.15
CA PHE A 62 -0.01 -8.23 -2.54
C PHE A 62 0.17 -7.17 -1.44
N TRP A 63 -0.92 -6.62 -0.91
CA TRP A 63 -0.86 -5.63 0.17
C TRP A 63 -0.19 -6.18 1.43
N GLY A 64 -0.52 -7.40 1.84
CA GLY A 64 0.13 -8.06 2.97
C GLY A 64 1.64 -8.22 2.77
N ALA A 65 2.06 -8.74 1.61
CA ALA A 65 3.46 -8.89 1.27
C ALA A 65 4.19 -7.55 1.17
N TYR A 66 3.58 -6.56 0.50
CA TYR A 66 4.15 -5.22 0.33
C TYR A 66 4.36 -4.53 1.68
N LEU A 67 3.35 -4.50 2.56
CA LEU A 67 3.46 -3.90 3.90
C LEU A 67 4.49 -4.63 4.77
N PHE A 68 4.51 -5.97 4.72
CA PHE A 68 5.45 -6.79 5.49
C PHE A 68 6.90 -6.63 5.01
N GLN A 69 7.13 -6.56 3.70
CA GLN A 69 8.47 -6.40 3.15
C GLN A 69 9.10 -5.04 3.53
N ASN A 70 8.27 -4.03 3.81
CA ASN A 70 8.72 -2.72 4.29
C ASN A 70 9.27 -2.72 5.73
N PHE A 71 9.16 -3.83 6.47
CA PHE A 71 9.87 -3.99 7.74
C PHE A 71 11.37 -4.25 7.54
N PHE A 72 11.74 -4.82 6.38
CA PHE A 72 13.12 -5.21 6.05
C PHE A 72 13.74 -4.33 4.97
N ASN A 73 12.92 -3.68 4.15
CA ASN A 73 13.33 -2.85 3.02
C ASN A 73 12.61 -1.51 3.02
N ASN A 74 13.06 -0.59 2.15
CA ASN A 74 12.47 0.74 2.01
C ASN A 74 11.66 0.90 0.71
N LEU A 75 10.78 -0.05 0.41
CA LEU A 75 9.98 -0.04 -0.82
C LEU A 75 9.03 1.18 -0.90
N MET A 76 8.51 1.62 0.25
CA MET A 76 7.64 2.80 0.35
C MET A 76 8.38 4.12 0.09
N PHE A 77 9.71 4.13 0.03
CA PHE A 77 10.50 5.30 -0.36
C PHE A 77 10.83 5.31 -1.85
N ILE A 78 10.42 4.30 -2.61
CA ILE A 78 10.60 4.23 -4.07
C ILE A 78 9.36 4.85 -4.72
N PRO A 79 9.43 6.08 -5.25
CA PRO A 79 8.24 6.79 -5.72
C PRO A 79 7.55 6.08 -6.89
N GLN A 80 8.33 5.48 -7.81
CA GLN A 80 7.75 4.76 -8.95
C GLN A 80 6.92 3.55 -8.50
N LEU A 81 7.37 2.85 -7.45
CA LEU A 81 6.67 1.69 -6.92
C LEU A 81 5.39 2.11 -6.21
N ASN A 82 5.41 3.19 -5.43
CA ASN A 82 4.20 3.73 -4.79
C ASN A 82 3.12 4.06 -5.82
N VAL A 83 3.48 4.82 -6.86
CA VAL A 83 2.55 5.20 -7.94
C VAL A 83 1.97 3.96 -8.62
N PHE A 84 2.80 2.95 -8.88
CA PHE A 84 2.35 1.68 -9.44
C PHE A 84 1.31 1.00 -8.56
N VAL A 85 1.55 0.88 -7.26
CA VAL A 85 0.61 0.29 -6.29
C VAL A 85 -0.70 1.06 -6.24
N TRP A 86 -0.64 2.40 -6.26
CA TRP A 86 -1.82 3.24 -6.24
C TRP A 86 -2.68 3.07 -7.49
N ILE A 87 -2.04 3.05 -8.66
CA ILE A 87 -2.73 2.83 -9.94
C ILE A 87 -3.39 1.45 -9.97
N LEU A 88 -2.69 0.39 -9.55
CA LEU A 88 -3.27 -0.96 -9.51
C LEU A 88 -4.51 -1.02 -8.61
N THR A 89 -4.43 -0.41 -7.43
CA THR A 89 -5.55 -0.37 -6.47
C THR A 89 -6.73 0.44 -7.03
N ALA A 90 -6.44 1.59 -7.67
CA ALA A 90 -7.45 2.44 -8.28
C ALA A 90 -8.15 1.75 -9.46
N LEU A 91 -7.40 1.06 -10.33
CA LEU A 91 -7.95 0.30 -11.45
C LEU A 91 -8.87 -0.82 -10.98
N LEU A 92 -8.45 -1.58 -9.96
CA LEU A 92 -9.28 -2.63 -9.36
C LEU A 92 -10.60 -2.05 -8.82
N TYR A 93 -10.51 -0.97 -8.05
CA TYR A 93 -11.68 -0.35 -7.44
C TYR A 93 -12.64 0.24 -8.50
N LYS A 94 -12.11 0.93 -9.51
CA LYS A 94 -12.92 1.47 -10.61
C LYS A 94 -13.57 0.38 -11.46
N GLY A 95 -12.84 -0.70 -11.77
CA GLY A 95 -13.40 -1.84 -12.49
C GLY A 95 -14.58 -2.48 -11.74
N TYR A 96 -14.46 -2.61 -10.42
CA TYR A 96 -15.57 -3.08 -9.58
C TYR A 96 -16.78 -2.14 -9.60
N LEU A 97 -16.58 -0.82 -9.55
CA LEU A 97 -17.69 0.14 -9.59
C LEU A 97 -18.48 0.08 -10.90
N LEU A 98 -17.78 0.07 -12.04
CA LEU A 98 -18.41 0.01 -13.36
C LEU A 98 -19.26 -1.26 -13.54
N GLU A 99 -18.78 -2.40 -13.06
CA GLU A 99 -19.55 -3.66 -13.13
C GLU A 99 -20.86 -3.59 -12.31
N ASN A 100 -20.84 -2.94 -11.13
CA ASN A 100 -22.06 -2.78 -10.35
C ASN A 100 -23.04 -1.78 -10.99
N GLU A 101 -22.53 -0.76 -11.68
CA GLU A 101 -23.37 0.18 -12.44
C GLU A 101 -24.06 -0.53 -13.60
N GLU A 102 -23.36 -1.39 -14.35
CA GLU A 102 -23.96 -2.21 -15.42
C GLU A 102 -25.07 -3.11 -14.88
N VAL A 103 -24.81 -3.86 -13.79
CA VAL A 103 -25.80 -4.77 -13.17
C VAL A 103 -27.03 -4.03 -12.61
N THR A 104 -26.89 -2.77 -12.19
CA THR A 104 -28.02 -2.00 -11.63
C THR A 104 -28.91 -1.37 -12.72
N ASN A 105 -28.37 -1.18 -13.93
CA ASN A 105 -29.09 -0.57 -15.05
C ASN A 105 -29.79 -1.60 -15.97
N GLU A 106 -29.60 -2.90 -15.73
CA GLU A 106 -30.33 -4.02 -16.35
C GLU A 106 -31.56 -4.42 -15.53
#